data_AF-A0A8D8D1I6-F1
#
_entry.id   AF-A0A8D8D1I6-F1
#
_cell.length_a   1.000
_cell.length_b   1.000
_cell.length_c   1.000
_cell.angle_alpha   90.00
_cell.angle_beta   90.00
_cell.angle_gamma   90.00
#
_symmetry.space_group_name_H-M   'P 1'
#
loop_
_entity.id
_entity.type
_entity.pdbx_description
1 polymer ?
#
loop_
_entity_poly.entity_id
_entity_poly.type
_entity_poly.pdbx_seq_one_letter_code
_entity_poly.pdbx_strand_id
1 'polypeptide(L)'
;MERILAKKERAELDEELLVLTGKILSANPDVATLWNLRRQCLQTFAKADEETGGQSLFDKDLSFTEMCLQVNPKSYCAWHHRCWVLENCPTPNWDKEVEL
;
A
#
# COMPACT_ATOMS: atom_id res chain seq x y z
N MET A 1 -2.60 -17.05 3.01
CA MET A 1 -3.38 -16.17 3.90
C MET A 1 -3.03 -16.40 5.36
N GLU A 2 -2.90 -17.65 5.83
CA GLU A 2 -2.50 -18.00 7.21
C GLU A 2 -1.24 -17.27 7.71
N ARG A 3 -0.18 -17.23 6.90
CA ARG A 3 1.06 -16.51 7.25
C ARG A 3 0.85 -15.01 7.48
N ILE A 4 0.00 -14.37 6.69
CA ILE A 4 -0.33 -12.94 6.86
C ILE A 4 -1.06 -12.72 8.20
N LEU A 5 -1.99 -13.61 8.55
CA LEU A 5 -2.73 -13.55 9.80
C LEU A 5 -1.82 -13.75 11.01
N ALA A 6 -0.92 -14.73 10.96
CA ALA A 6 0.06 -14.95 12.03
C ALA A 6 0.98 -13.73 12.23
N LYS A 7 1.45 -13.11 11.14
CA LYS A 7 2.25 -11.86 11.23
C LYS A 7 1.45 -10.70 11.80
N LYS A 8 0.17 -10.55 11.40
CA LYS A 8 -0.75 -9.57 11.97
C LYS A 8 -0.92 -9.76 13.49
N GLU A 9 -1.15 -10.99 13.95
CA GLU A 9 -1.30 -11.30 15.38
C GLU A 9 -0.04 -10.99 16.19
N ARG A 10 1.13 -11.17 15.58
CA ARG A 10 2.43 -10.84 16.19
C ARG A 10 2.86 -9.39 16.00
N ALA A 11 2.03 -8.55 15.37
CA ALA A 11 2.34 -7.18 15.00
C ALA A 11 3.66 -7.02 14.20
N GLU A 12 4.01 -8.02 13.40
CA GLU A 12 5.19 -8.02 12.52
C GLU A 12 4.88 -7.22 11.24
N LEU A 13 5.09 -5.91 11.30
CA LEU A 13 4.87 -4.96 10.20
C LEU A 13 6.15 -4.76 9.37
N ASP A 14 6.57 -5.80 8.64
CA ASP A 14 7.82 -5.83 7.89
C ASP A 14 7.63 -5.84 6.36
N GLU A 15 8.74 -5.83 5.62
CA GLU A 15 8.74 -5.86 4.14
C GLU A 15 8.13 -7.16 3.62
N GLU A 16 8.29 -8.26 4.35
CA GLU A 16 7.69 -9.54 4.00
C GLU A 16 6.16 -9.44 4.00
N LEU A 17 5.56 -8.75 4.97
CA LEU A 17 4.12 -8.53 4.99
C LEU A 17 3.65 -7.75 3.76
N LEU A 18 4.40 -6.74 3.31
CA LEU A 18 4.11 -6.03 2.06
C LEU A 18 4.18 -6.96 0.84
N VAL A 19 5.17 -7.85 0.77
CA VAL A 19 5.28 -8.82 -0.34
C VAL A 19 4.13 -9.81 -0.32
N LEU A 20 3.79 -10.36 0.85
CA LEU A 20 2.73 -11.35 0.99
C LEU A 20 1.35 -10.77 0.68
N THR A 21 1.06 -9.57 1.18
CA THR A 21 -0.20 -8.86 0.85
C THR A 21 -0.26 -8.50 -0.63
N GLY A 22 0.87 -8.05 -1.21
CA GLY A 22 0.96 -7.67 -2.63
C GLY A 22 0.61 -8.82 -3.57
N LYS A 23 1.09 -10.04 -3.29
CA LYS A 23 0.78 -11.25 -4.10
C LYS A 23 -0.71 -11.57 -4.18
N ILE A 24 -1.48 -11.27 -3.13
CA ILE A 24 -2.92 -11.52 -3.11
C ILE A 24 -3.65 -10.36 -3.78
N LEU A 25 -3.27 -9.13 -3.45
CA LEU A 25 -3.90 -7.92 -3.98
C LEU A 25 -3.71 -7.76 -5.49
N SER A 26 -2.58 -8.22 -6.04
CA SER A 26 -2.35 -8.23 -7.49
C SER A 26 -3.31 -9.14 -8.25
N ALA A 27 -3.95 -10.11 -7.59
CA ALA A 27 -4.97 -10.97 -8.19
C ALA A 27 -6.39 -10.54 -7.82
N ASN A 28 -6.59 -10.03 -6.60
CA ASN A 28 -7.86 -9.53 -6.12
C ASN A 28 -7.66 -8.27 -5.25
N PRO A 29 -7.85 -7.07 -5.83
CA PRO A 29 -7.65 -5.82 -5.09
C PRO A 29 -8.80 -5.47 -4.13
N ASP A 30 -9.89 -6.24 -4.07
CA ASP A 30 -11.04 -5.95 -3.19
C ASP A 30 -10.90 -6.51 -1.78
N VAL A 31 -9.73 -7.04 -1.41
CA VAL A 31 -9.47 -7.53 -0.06
C VAL A 31 -9.07 -6.36 0.86
N ALA A 32 -10.05 -5.63 1.38
CA ALA A 32 -9.88 -4.44 2.23
C ALA A 32 -8.88 -4.63 3.39
N THR A 33 -8.93 -5.78 4.07
CA THR A 33 -8.04 -6.08 5.22
C THR A 33 -6.57 -6.01 4.84
N LEU A 34 -6.19 -6.41 3.62
CA LEU A 34 -4.80 -6.40 3.19
C LEU A 34 -4.29 -4.98 2.95
N TRP A 35 -5.12 -4.11 2.38
CA TRP A 35 -4.79 -2.68 2.27
C TRP A 35 -4.58 -2.03 3.64
N ASN A 36 -5.42 -2.37 4.63
CA ASN A 36 -5.24 -1.88 6.00
C ASN A 36 -3.87 -2.29 6.58
N LEU A 37 -3.44 -3.54 6.35
CA LEU A 37 -2.11 -4.00 6.78
C LEU A 37 -0.99 -3.27 6.05
N ARG A 38 -1.13 -3.03 4.73
CA ARG A 38 -0.16 -2.24 3.97
C ARG A 38 0.01 -0.84 4.54
N ARG A 39 -1.10 -0.16 4.90
CA ARG A 39 -1.03 1.16 5.54
C ARG A 39 -0.24 1.15 6.85
N GLN A 40 -0.46 0.14 7.69
CA GLN A 40 0.29 -0.01 8.93
C GLN A 40 1.79 -0.19 8.67
N CYS A 41 2.17 -1.01 7.68
CA CYS A 41 3.56 -1.13 7.26
C CYS A 41 4.14 0.21 6.78
N LEU A 42 3.46 0.90 5.85
CA LEU A 42 3.90 2.20 5.31
C LEU A 42 4.12 3.22 6.43
N GLN A 43 3.20 3.31 7.40
CA GLN A 43 3.34 4.21 8.54
C GLN A 43 4.53 3.85 9.44
N THR A 44 4.77 2.55 9.68
CA THR A 44 5.92 2.09 10.48
C THR A 44 7.24 2.44 9.78
N PHE A 45 7.33 2.22 8.48
CA PHE A 45 8.54 2.54 7.71
C PHE A 45 8.77 4.04 7.58
N ALA A 46 7.73 4.82 7.32
CA ALA A 46 7.82 6.28 7.25
C ALA A 46 8.31 6.90 8.57
N LYS A 47 7.94 6.31 9.72
CA LYS A 47 8.46 6.73 11.03
C LYS A 47 9.92 6.34 11.26
N ALA A 48 10.39 5.27 10.63
CA ALA A 48 11.77 4.81 10.76
C ALA A 48 12.73 5.58 9.83
N ASP A 49 12.22 6.14 8.73
CA ASP A 49 12.95 6.97 7.78
C ASP A 49 12.70 8.45 8.04
N GLU A 50 13.44 9.04 8.98
CA GLU A 50 13.32 10.45 9.34
C GLU A 50 13.82 11.41 8.25
N GLU A 51 14.68 10.94 7.33
CA GLU A 51 15.31 11.79 6.32
C GLU A 51 14.38 12.02 5.12
N THR A 52 13.77 10.95 4.59
CA THR A 52 12.91 11.04 3.39
C THR A 52 11.43 10.86 3.69
N GLY A 53 11.07 10.51 4.93
CA GLY A 53 9.69 10.18 5.31
C GLY A 53 9.16 8.93 4.60
N GLY A 54 10.04 8.10 4.04
CA GLY A 54 9.67 6.94 3.24
C GLY A 54 9.10 7.30 1.86
N GLN A 55 9.43 8.45 1.27
CA GLN A 55 8.89 8.89 -0.03
C GLN A 55 8.97 7.78 -1.10
N SER A 56 10.14 7.16 -1.27
CA SER A 56 10.35 6.09 -2.24
C SER A 56 9.41 4.89 -2.02
N LEU A 57 9.03 4.62 -0.77
CA LEU A 57 8.13 3.54 -0.43
C LEU A 57 6.68 3.88 -0.83
N PHE A 58 6.23 5.11 -0.59
CA PHE A 58 4.93 5.58 -1.03
C PHE A 58 4.82 5.59 -2.57
N ASP A 59 5.86 6.01 -3.29
CA ASP A 59 5.89 5.99 -4.76
C ASP A 59 5.75 4.57 -5.34
N LYS A 60 6.44 3.60 -4.72
CA LYS A 60 6.29 2.18 -5.06
C LYS A 60 4.88 1.68 -4.79
N ASP A 61 4.26 2.12 -3.70
CA ASP A 61 2.90 1.71 -3.34
C ASP A 61 1.85 2.34 -4.28
N LEU A 62 2.01 3.62 -4.69
CA LEU A 62 1.19 4.23 -5.74
C LEU A 62 1.28 3.45 -7.05
N SER A 63 2.49 3.10 -7.48
CA SER A 63 2.69 2.26 -8.68
C SER A 63 2.02 0.88 -8.52
N PHE A 64 2.04 0.31 -7.32
CA PHE A 64 1.35 -0.95 -7.05
C PHE A 64 -0.18 -0.81 -7.08
N THR A 65 -0.75 0.28 -6.56
CA THR A 65 -2.20 0.53 -6.67
C THR A 65 -2.63 0.71 -8.12
N GLU A 66 -1.83 1.38 -8.95
CA GLU A 66 -2.07 1.53 -10.38
C GLU A 66 -2.13 0.15 -11.07
N MET A 67 -1.15 -0.72 -10.80
CA MET A 67 -1.19 -2.11 -11.29
C MET A 67 -2.44 -2.87 -10.85
N CYS A 68 -2.86 -2.70 -9.59
CA CYS A 68 -4.07 -3.34 -9.07
C CYS A 68 -5.35 -2.81 -9.74
N LEU A 69 -5.38 -1.51 -10.07
CA LEU A 69 -6.50 -0.88 -10.77
C LEU A 69 -6.58 -1.33 -12.23
N GLN A 70 -5.46 -1.69 -12.88
CA GLN A 70 -5.50 -2.34 -14.19
C GLN A 70 -6.16 -3.73 -14.15
N VAL A 71 -6.15 -4.41 -12.98
CA VAL A 71 -6.84 -5.70 -12.77
C VAL A 71 -8.33 -5.49 -12.50
N ASN A 72 -8.68 -4.54 -11.63
CA ASN A 72 -10.07 -4.16 -11.38
C ASN A 72 -10.19 -2.63 -11.23
N PRO A 73 -10.56 -1.91 -12.31
CA PRO A 73 -10.70 -0.45 -12.28
C PRO A 73 -11.80 0.06 -11.35
N LYS A 74 -12.74 -0.82 -10.96
CA LYS A 74 -13.86 -0.50 -10.06
C LYS A 74 -13.57 -0.84 -8.60
N SER A 75 -12.37 -1.28 -8.28
CA SER A 75 -12.03 -1.64 -6.90
C SER A 75 -12.04 -0.41 -6.00
N TYR A 76 -13.07 -0.29 -5.17
CA TYR A 76 -13.16 0.77 -4.17
C TYR A 76 -11.97 0.71 -3.20
N CYS A 77 -11.56 -0.50 -2.80
CA CYS A 77 -10.48 -0.67 -1.84
C CYS A 77 -9.14 -0.15 -2.36
N ALA A 78 -8.82 -0.40 -3.64
CA ALA A 78 -7.61 0.10 -4.27
C ALA A 78 -7.64 1.63 -4.41
N TRP A 79 -8.75 2.21 -4.90
CA TRP A 79 -8.90 3.67 -5.00
C TRP A 79 -8.81 4.35 -3.63
N HIS A 80 -9.51 3.84 -2.63
CA HIS A 80 -9.48 4.38 -1.28
C HIS A 80 -8.07 4.31 -0.66
N HIS A 81 -7.34 3.20 -0.90
CA HIS A 81 -5.96 3.09 -0.48
C HIS A 81 -5.03 4.07 -1.21
N ARG A 82 -5.24 4.29 -2.52
CA ARG A 82 -4.50 5.27 -3.31
C ARG A 82 -4.68 6.70 -2.78
N CYS A 83 -5.92 7.11 -2.51
CA CYS A 83 -6.18 8.42 -1.89
C CYS A 83 -5.45 8.56 -0.55
N TRP A 84 -5.52 7.52 0.29
CA TRP A 84 -4.81 7.53 1.58
C TRP A 84 -3.30 7.67 1.40
N VAL A 85 -2.69 6.99 0.41
CA VAL A 85 -1.26 7.13 0.11
C VAL A 85 -0.92 8.57 -0.27
N LEU A 86 -1.71 9.20 -1.16
CA LEU A 86 -1.48 10.58 -1.57
C LEU A 86 -1.61 11.59 -0.41
N GLU A 87 -2.53 11.35 0.52
CA GLU A 87 -2.73 12.19 1.71
C GLU A 87 -1.62 12.05 2.76
N ASN A 88 -0.89 10.92 2.78
CA ASN A 88 0.14 10.63 3.80
C ASN A 88 1.57 10.66 3.24
N CYS A 89 1.73 10.72 1.92
CA CYS A 89 2.99 10.85 1.23
C CYS A 89 3.65 12.21 1.55
N PRO A 90 4.97 12.27 1.82
CA PRO A 90 5.68 13.53 2.06
C PRO A 90 5.57 14.53 0.90
N THR A 91 5.71 14.05 -0.34
CA THR A 91 5.67 14.86 -1.57
C THR A 91 4.81 14.17 -2.64
N PRO A 92 3.47 14.34 -2.61
CA PRO A 92 2.58 13.75 -3.60
C PRO A 92 2.74 14.42 -4.97
N ASN A 93 2.91 13.61 -6.03
CA ASN A 93 2.98 14.09 -7.40
C ASN A 93 1.59 14.11 -8.05
N TRP A 94 0.84 15.19 -7.84
CA TRP A 94 -0.51 15.35 -8.37
C TRP A 94 -0.58 15.42 -9.89
N ASP A 95 0.47 15.92 -10.56
CA ASP A 95 0.50 16.00 -12.02
C ASP A 95 0.43 14.58 -12.63
N LYS A 96 1.19 13.63 -12.06
CA LYS A 96 1.11 12.22 -12.46
C LYS A 96 -0.28 11.62 -12.20
N GLU A 97 -0.95 12.00 -11.12
CA GLU A 97 -2.28 11.45 -10.77
C GLU A 97 -3.38 11.86 -11.74
N VAL A 98 -3.24 13.03 -12.39
CA VAL A 98 -4.18 13.49 -13.41
C VAL A 98 -4.02 12.74 -14.73
N GLU A 99 -2.84 12.16 -14.98
CA GLU A 99 -2.52 11.41 -16.21
C GLU A 99 -2.92 9.93 -16.18
N LEU A 100 -3.34 9.41 -15.02
CA LEU A 100 -3.69 8.01 -14.78
C LEU A 100 -4.99 7.57 -15.48
#